data_AF-A0A954NPK0-F1
#
_entry.id   AF-A0A954NPK0-F1
#
_cell.length_a   1.000
_cell.length_b   1.000
_cell.length_c   1.000
_cell.angle_alpha   90.00
_cell.angle_beta   90.00
_cell.angle_gamma   90.00
#
_symmetry.space_group_name_H-M   'P 1'
#
loop_
_entity.id
_entity.type
_entity.pdbx_description
1 polymer ?
#
loop_
_entity_poly.entity_id
_entity_poly.type
_entity_poly.pdbx_seq_one_letter_code
_entity_poly.pdbx_strand_id
1 'polypeptide(L)'
;MMTHAPRQQALENSAFDVVRSVADWLQQHQVGETRVLLGVSGGADSVALLRAVDECRSFLGLEVVIAHLDHGLRDGSSMEAEWVSDLGGHLGL
;
A
#
# COMPACT_ATOMS: atom_id res chain seq x y z
N MET A 1 14.80 22.58 -10.94
CA MET A 1 14.97 21.51 -11.94
C MET A 1 15.69 20.34 -11.28
N MET A 2 14.94 19.39 -10.71
CA MET A 2 15.47 18.12 -10.25
C MET A 2 14.62 17.01 -10.87
N THR A 3 15.26 16.25 -11.74
CA THR A 3 14.71 15.18 -12.59
C THR A 3 14.20 14.01 -11.75
N HIS A 4 12.86 13.86 -11.67
CA HIS A 4 12.16 12.69 -11.11
C HIS A 4 11.86 11.60 -12.18
N ALA A 5 12.39 11.76 -13.40
CA ALA A 5 11.99 10.99 -14.57
C ALA A 5 12.35 9.49 -14.65
N PRO A 6 13.33 8.89 -13.91
CA PRO A 6 13.69 7.49 -14.20
C PRO A 6 12.64 6.45 -13.76
N ARG A 7 11.84 6.75 -12.71
CA ARG A 7 10.91 5.78 -12.10
C ARG A 7 9.55 5.74 -12.79
N GLN A 8 9.04 6.90 -13.21
CA GLN A 8 7.76 6.99 -13.94
C GLN A 8 7.80 6.25 -15.28
N GLN A 9 8.93 6.33 -16.00
CA GLN A 9 9.04 5.79 -17.35
C GLN A 9 9.21 4.25 -17.39
N ALA A 10 9.65 3.63 -16.29
CA ALA A 10 9.74 2.17 -16.17
C ALA A 10 8.38 1.50 -15.89
N LEU A 11 7.42 2.24 -15.32
CA LEU A 11 6.08 1.76 -14.97
C LEU A 11 5.11 1.82 -16.15
N GLU A 12 5.34 2.73 -17.11
CA GLU A 12 4.45 2.96 -18.27
C GLU A 12 4.30 1.75 -19.22
N ASN A 13 5.18 0.74 -19.17
CA ASN A 13 5.24 -0.33 -20.18
C ASN A 13 4.97 -1.77 -19.69
N SER A 14 4.40 -1.99 -18.50
CA SER A 14 3.97 -3.33 -18.07
C SER A 14 2.45 -3.49 -18.13
N ALA A 15 1.98 -4.60 -18.72
CA ALA A 15 0.58 -5.03 -18.62
C ALA A 15 0.17 -5.39 -17.18
N PHE A 16 1.15 -5.51 -16.27
CA PHE A 16 0.99 -5.89 -14.86
C PHE A 16 1.56 -4.82 -13.93
N ASP A 17 1.14 -3.57 -14.09
CA ASP A 17 1.44 -2.52 -13.12
C ASP A 17 0.35 -2.51 -12.04
N VAL A 18 0.65 -3.14 -10.89
CA VAL A 18 -0.23 -3.19 -9.72
C VAL A 18 -0.56 -1.79 -9.20
N VAL A 19 0.40 -0.87 -9.25
CA VAL A 19 0.22 0.51 -8.78
C VAL A 19 -0.80 1.23 -9.65
N ARG A 20 -0.65 1.14 -10.98
CA ARG A 20 -1.61 1.69 -11.94
C ARG A 20 -3.00 1.07 -11.75
N SER A 21 -3.09 -0.25 -11.65
CA SER A 21 -4.38 -0.92 -11.46
C SER A 21 -5.10 -0.49 -10.18
N VAL A 22 -4.37 -0.32 -9.07
CA VAL A 22 -4.93 0.18 -7.81
C VAL A 22 -5.35 1.64 -7.94
N ALA A 23 -4.51 2.50 -8.53
CA ALA A 23 -4.82 3.91 -8.75
C ALA A 23 -6.07 4.09 -9.62
N ASP A 24 -6.14 3.40 -10.75
CA ASP A 24 -7.27 3.42 -11.68
C ASP A 24 -8.56 2.98 -10.95
N TRP A 25 -8.49 1.90 -10.16
CA TRP A 25 -9.64 1.41 -9.42
C TRP A 25 -10.12 2.42 -8.38
N LEU A 26 -9.21 3.01 -7.59
CA LEU A 26 -9.55 4.02 -6.58
C LEU A 26 -10.19 5.26 -7.23
N GLN A 27 -9.63 5.75 -8.35
CA GLN A 27 -10.18 6.89 -9.08
C GLN A 27 -11.55 6.59 -9.69
N GLN A 28 -11.72 5.42 -10.32
CA GLN A 28 -13.02 4.98 -10.87
C GLN A 28 -14.11 4.92 -9.82
N HIS A 29 -13.75 4.62 -8.56
CA HIS A 29 -14.67 4.56 -7.42
C HIS A 29 -14.66 5.84 -6.57
N GLN A 30 -14.03 6.92 -7.05
CA GLN A 30 -13.98 8.22 -6.38
C GLN A 30 -13.40 8.17 -4.96
N VAL A 31 -12.43 7.28 -4.72
CA VAL A 31 -11.68 7.20 -3.47
C VAL A 31 -10.45 8.11 -3.56
N GLY A 32 -10.53 9.26 -2.91
CA GLY A 32 -9.47 10.27 -2.84
C GLY A 32 -9.81 11.34 -1.80
N GLU A 33 -8.83 12.16 -1.42
CA GLU A 33 -8.95 13.26 -0.44
C GLU A 33 -9.66 12.80 0.85
N THR A 34 -9.29 11.63 1.36
CA THR A 34 -9.98 10.95 2.44
C THR A 34 -9.05 10.09 3.28
N ARG A 35 -9.52 9.68 4.45
CA ARG A 35 -8.81 8.75 5.34
C ARG A 35 -9.28 7.32 5.09
N VAL A 36 -8.35 6.41 4.85
CA VAL A 36 -8.64 5.00 4.54
C VAL A 36 -8.01 4.07 5.56
N LEU A 37 -8.79 3.09 6.03
CA LEU A 37 -8.30 1.97 6.83
C LEU A 37 -8.00 0.79 5.90
N LEU A 38 -6.74 0.40 5.80
CA LEU A 38 -6.30 -0.71 4.96
C LEU A 38 -5.99 -1.94 5.82
N GLY A 39 -6.71 -3.04 5.56
CA GLY A 39 -6.42 -4.33 6.18
C GLY A 39 -5.13 -4.93 5.61
N VAL A 40 -4.15 -5.21 6.47
CA VAL A 40 -2.86 -5.80 6.10
C VAL A 40 -2.65 -7.08 6.88
N SER A 41 -2.73 -8.23 6.22
CA SER A 41 -2.62 -9.54 6.88
C SER A 41 -1.19 -10.01 7.09
N GLY A 42 -0.21 -9.38 6.43
CA GLY A 42 1.19 -9.85 6.39
C GLY A 42 1.51 -10.68 5.14
N GLY A 43 0.48 -11.22 4.48
CA GLY A 43 0.62 -11.95 3.22
C GLY A 43 0.96 -11.07 2.03
N ALA A 44 1.58 -11.68 1.01
CA ALA A 44 2.10 -11.00 -0.18
C ALA A 44 1.08 -10.07 -0.87
N ASP A 45 -0.17 -10.51 -1.02
CA ASP A 45 -1.21 -9.72 -1.68
C ASP A 45 -1.55 -8.44 -0.91
N SER A 46 -1.74 -8.56 0.40
CA SER A 46 -2.05 -7.41 1.26
C SER A 46 -0.88 -6.41 1.35
N VAL A 47 0.34 -6.93 1.32
CA VAL A 47 1.57 -6.12 1.30
C VAL A 47 1.75 -5.43 -0.05
N ALA A 48 1.46 -6.12 -1.16
CA ALA A 48 1.49 -5.53 -2.49
C ALA A 48 0.45 -4.41 -2.63
N LEU A 49 -0.76 -4.62 -2.10
CA LEU A 49 -1.79 -3.59 -2.05
C LEU A 49 -1.35 -2.39 -1.19
N LEU A 50 -0.79 -2.62 0.01
CA LEU A 50 -0.26 -1.55 0.85
C LEU A 50 0.80 -0.73 0.13
N ARG A 51 1.78 -1.38 -0.53
CA ARG A 51 2.83 -0.70 -1.28
C ARG A 51 2.25 0.13 -2.43
N ALA A 52 1.30 -0.43 -3.18
CA ALA A 52 0.64 0.28 -4.27
C ALA A 52 -0.16 1.49 -3.77
N VAL A 53 -0.89 1.37 -2.66
CA VAL A 53 -1.63 2.48 -2.06
C VAL A 53 -0.68 3.55 -1.51
N ASP A 54 0.44 3.17 -0.88
CA ASP A 54 1.46 4.10 -0.39
C ASP A 54 2.10 4.91 -1.53
N GLU A 55 2.39 4.29 -2.67
CA GLU A 55 2.88 5.01 -3.86
C GLU A 55 1.83 6.02 -4.38
N CYS A 56 0.55 5.73 -4.17
CA CYS A 56 -0.55 6.56 -4.66
C CYS A 56 -1.06 7.60 -3.67
N ARG A 57 -0.78 7.45 -2.37
CA ARG A 57 -1.45 8.22 -1.32
C ARG A 57 -1.27 9.73 -1.47
N SER A 58 -0.09 10.17 -1.91
CA SER A 58 0.23 11.59 -2.02
C SER A 58 -0.54 12.29 -3.15
N PHE A 59 -0.68 11.65 -4.31
CA PHE A 59 -1.38 12.25 -5.45
C PHE A 59 -2.89 12.04 -5.42
N LEU A 60 -3.37 11.05 -4.66
CA LEU A 60 -4.80 10.82 -4.40
C LEU A 60 -5.31 11.52 -3.13
N GLY A 61 -4.43 12.20 -2.36
CA GLY A 61 -4.81 12.84 -1.10
C GLY A 61 -5.29 11.86 -0.03
N LEU A 62 -4.72 10.65 0.01
CA LEU A 62 -5.12 9.63 0.98
C LEU A 62 -4.33 9.75 2.28
N GLU A 63 -5.03 9.80 3.41
CA GLU A 63 -4.47 9.51 4.72
C GLU A 63 -4.67 8.01 5.02
N VAL A 64 -3.59 7.24 4.95
CA VAL A 64 -3.65 5.78 5.09
C VAL A 64 -3.39 5.39 6.54
N VAL A 65 -4.24 4.51 7.09
CA VAL A 65 -4.02 3.83 8.35
C VAL A 65 -4.04 2.33 8.07
N ILE A 66 -3.07 1.58 8.59
CA ILE A 66 -3.06 0.12 8.45
C ILE A 66 -3.72 -0.56 9.67
N ALA A 67 -4.44 -1.64 9.42
CA ALA A 67 -4.96 -2.53 10.45
C ALA A 67 -4.51 -3.96 10.19
N HIS A 68 -3.83 -4.53 11.16
CA HIS A 68 -3.53 -5.96 11.22
C HIS A 68 -4.33 -6.59 12.36
N LEU A 69 -4.85 -7.80 12.13
CA LEU A 69 -5.52 -8.59 13.14
C LEU A 69 -4.74 -9.87 13.37
N ASP A 70 -4.06 -9.95 14.51
CA ASP A 70 -3.45 -11.20 14.96
C ASP A 70 -4.56 -12.14 15.47
N HIS A 71 -4.79 -13.23 14.74
CA HIS A 71 -5.78 -14.24 15.11
C HIS A 71 -5.26 -15.29 16.11
N GLY A 72 -3.95 -15.36 16.36
CA GLY A 72 -3.37 -16.32 17.30
C GLY A 72 -3.48 -17.80 16.90
N LEU A 73 -3.70 -18.11 15.61
CA LEU A 73 -4.00 -19.48 15.14
C LEU A 73 -2.77 -20.39 15.04
N ARG A 74 -1.57 -19.81 14.99
CA ARG A 74 -0.31 -20.54 14.85
C ARG A 74 0.79 -19.89 15.68
N ASP A 75 1.78 -20.69 16.05
CA ASP A 75 3.03 -20.18 16.58
C ASP A 75 3.68 -19.24 15.54
N GLY A 76 4.18 -18.09 16.03
CA GLY A 76 4.75 -17.03 15.21
C GLY A 76 3.75 -16.02 14.62
N SER A 77 2.48 -16.06 15.02
CA SER A 77 1.47 -15.06 14.63
C SER A 77 1.77 -13.67 15.19
N SER A 78 2.23 -13.58 16.45
CA SER A 78 2.68 -12.31 17.05
C SER A 78 3.88 -11.70 16.33
N MET A 79 4.81 -12.52 15.85
CA MET A 79 5.96 -12.04 15.05
C MET A 79 5.52 -11.47 13.71
N GLU A 80 4.47 -12.03 13.10
CA GLU A 80 3.89 -11.48 11.87
C GLU A 80 3.22 -10.13 12.15
N ALA A 81 2.52 -9.98 13.28
CA ALA A 81 1.94 -8.71 13.70
C ALA A 81 3.00 -7.62 13.94
N GLU A 82 4.10 -7.97 14.63
CA GLU A 82 5.26 -7.08 14.81
C GLU A 82 5.86 -6.67 13.46
N TRP A 83 6.05 -7.63 12.56
CA TRP A 83 6.57 -7.35 11.22
C TRP A 83 5.68 -6.39 10.42
N VAL A 84 4.36 -6.55 10.49
CA VAL A 84 3.41 -5.61 9.83
C VAL A 84 3.47 -4.22 10.48
N SER A 85 3.63 -4.15 11.80
CA SER A 85 3.82 -2.87 12.50
C SER A 85 5.11 -2.16 12.04
N ASP A 86 6.22 -2.88 11.96
CA ASP A 86 7.50 -2.35 11.49
C ASP A 86 7.41 -1.91 10.02
N LEU A 87 6.70 -2.66 9.18
CA LEU A 87 6.44 -2.28 7.80
C LEU A 87 5.71 -0.94 7.70
N GLY A 88 4.68 -0.71 8.54
CA GLY A 88 4.00 0.58 8.66
C GLY A 88 4.95 1.71 9.05
N GLY A 89 5.75 1.48 10.09
CA GLY A 89 6.75 2.45 10.54
C GLY A 89 7.76 2.84 9.47
N HIS A 90 8.26 1.88 8.68
CA HIS A 90 9.18 2.15 7.57
C HIS A 90 8.53 2.97 6.43
N LEU A 91 7.21 2.91 6.29
CA LEU A 91 6.45 3.70 5.31
C LEU A 91 6.01 5.06 5.86
N GLY A 92 6.26 5.34 7.15
CA GLY A 92 5.75 6.54 7.81
C GLY A 92 4.22 6.54 7.88
N LEU A 93 3.65 5.38 8.23
CA LEU A 93 2.22 5.15 8.50
C LEU A 93 2.00 4.83 9.98
#